data_AF-A0A1C5WC97-F1
#
_entry.id   AF-A0A1C5WC97-F1
#
_cell.length_a   1.000
_cell.length_b   1.000
_cell.length_c   1.000
_cell.angle_alpha   90.00
_cell.angle_beta   90.00
_cell.angle_gamma   90.00
#
_symmetry.space_group_name_H-M   'P 1'
#
loop_
_entity.id
_entity.type
_entity.pdbx_description
1 polymer ?
#
loop_
_entity_poly.entity_id
_entity_poly.type
_entity_poly.pdbx_seq_one_letter_code
_entity_poly.pdbx_strand_id
1 'polypeptide(L)'
;MEEMLRISAETWQSYWGEGYGSILTAVSFLYLLLFPGERKNRKALAGYTVVFLFLYFFPYTAKVISACIGEMVYWRVLWLLPAMFLIAAACTSFVQKFQGGFANGFIVALLAVAIVFCGRNVYFHGAYELSANAEEVPEQVERICDLLRQDQPDGEIRMATTESIATYVRVYDAGIRMPYGRGGKGAGGWYKRTLYENIMAPDVNVKMVIYCGKKGGWKYLVPELRDSSKVQIFLNYGYECLGNVDDYYIFRDPSI
;
A
#
# COMPACT_ATOMS: atom_id res chain seq x y z
N MET A 1 -17.54 21.33 11.08
CA MET A 1 -17.19 21.88 9.75
C MET A 1 -15.70 22.06 9.62
N GLU A 2 -15.04 22.67 10.61
CA GLU A 2 -13.57 22.79 10.67
C GLU A 2 -12.85 21.43 10.58
N GLU A 3 -13.39 20.39 11.21
CA GLU A 3 -12.82 19.03 11.14
C GLU A 3 -12.70 18.50 9.71
N MET A 4 -13.75 18.64 8.89
CA MET A 4 -13.73 18.15 7.50
C MET A 4 -12.79 18.97 6.63
N LEU A 5 -12.73 20.28 6.84
CA LEU A 5 -11.76 21.16 6.17
C LEU A 5 -10.32 20.77 6.53
N ARG A 6 -10.06 20.49 7.81
CA ARG A 6 -8.75 20.02 8.28
C ARG A 6 -8.38 18.69 7.65
N ILE A 7 -9.31 17.73 7.63
CA ILE A 7 -9.10 16.42 6.98
C ILE A 7 -8.77 16.60 5.49
N SER A 8 -9.51 17.44 4.76
CA SER A 8 -9.22 17.72 3.35
C SER A 8 -7.85 18.38 3.17
N ALA A 9 -7.45 19.31 4.04
CA ALA A 9 -6.14 19.96 3.98
C ALA A 9 -4.98 19.00 4.30
N GLU A 10 -5.11 18.20 5.35
CA GLU A 10 -4.13 17.17 5.74
C GLU A 10 -4.00 16.10 4.65
N THR A 11 -5.12 15.69 4.06
CA THR A 11 -5.15 14.73 2.93
C THR A 11 -4.46 15.33 1.70
N TRP A 12 -4.73 16.59 1.37
CA TRP A 12 -4.06 17.30 0.28
C TRP A 12 -2.54 17.35 0.49
N GLN A 13 -2.09 17.73 1.68
CA GLN A 13 -0.67 17.81 2.00
C GLN A 13 0.00 16.43 1.94
N SER A 14 -0.66 15.40 2.48
CA SER A 14 -0.15 14.02 2.47
C SER A 14 -0.07 13.45 1.05
N TYR A 15 -1.04 13.77 0.19
CA TYR A 15 -1.08 13.30 -1.19
C TYR A 15 0.08 13.83 -2.05
N TRP A 16 0.39 15.11 -1.89
CA TRP A 16 1.49 15.74 -2.64
C TRP A 16 2.87 15.52 -1.98
N GLY A 17 2.87 15.18 -0.68
CA GLY A 17 4.08 14.95 0.09
C GLY A 17 5.01 16.17 0.11
N GLU A 18 6.31 15.90 0.16
CA GLU A 18 7.35 16.94 0.19
C GLU A 18 7.78 17.42 -1.21
N GLY A 19 7.10 17.01 -2.27
CA GLY A 19 7.38 17.45 -3.64
C GLY A 19 6.69 18.77 -3.99
N TYR A 20 7.13 19.41 -5.08
CA TYR A 20 6.54 20.67 -5.57
C TYR A 20 5.44 20.46 -6.62
N GLY A 21 4.96 19.22 -6.80
CA GLY A 21 3.93 18.88 -7.78
C GLY A 21 2.60 19.63 -7.57
N SER A 22 2.24 19.92 -6.32
CA SER A 22 1.07 20.74 -5.97
C SER A 22 1.20 22.17 -6.49
N ILE A 23 2.37 22.78 -6.31
CA ILE A 23 2.68 24.14 -6.77
C ILE A 23 2.71 24.19 -8.29
N LEU A 24 3.37 23.22 -8.94
CA LEU A 24 3.40 23.14 -10.41
C LEU A 24 1.98 23.01 -10.99
N THR A 25 1.13 22.20 -10.37
CA THR A 25 -0.28 22.06 -10.74
C THR A 25 -1.04 23.36 -10.53
N ALA A 26 -0.86 24.04 -9.39
CA ALA A 26 -1.51 25.31 -9.09
C ALA A 26 -1.09 26.42 -10.07
N VAL A 27 0.20 26.55 -10.38
CA VAL A 27 0.72 27.50 -11.37
C VAL A 27 0.15 27.20 -12.75
N SER A 28 0.10 25.93 -13.15
CA SER A 28 -0.47 25.50 -14.44
C SER A 28 -1.97 25.81 -14.53
N PHE A 29 -2.70 25.57 -13.44
CA PHE A 29 -4.11 25.92 -13.32
C PHE A 29 -4.33 27.44 -13.42
N LEU A 30 -3.59 28.24 -12.65
CA LEU A 30 -3.69 29.70 -12.69
C LEU A 30 -3.33 30.25 -14.07
N TYR A 31 -2.31 29.70 -14.73
CA TYR A 31 -1.94 30.08 -16.08
C TYR A 31 -3.08 29.83 -17.08
N LEU A 32 -3.73 28.65 -17.01
CA LEU A 32 -4.87 28.33 -17.89
C LEU A 32 -6.13 29.14 -17.54
N LEU A 33 -6.29 29.56 -16.29
CA LEU A 33 -7.41 30.39 -15.86
C LEU A 33 -7.27 31.84 -16.32
N LEU A 34 -6.05 32.40 -16.25
CA LEU A 34 -5.74 33.76 -16.69
C LEU A 34 -5.55 33.88 -18.21
N PHE A 35 -5.02 32.83 -18.84
CA PHE A 35 -4.79 32.76 -20.28
C PHE A 35 -5.49 31.55 -20.90
N PRO A 36 -6.85 31.48 -20.84
CA PRO A 36 -7.60 30.32 -21.30
C PRO A 36 -7.45 30.04 -22.81
N GLY A 37 -7.02 31.06 -23.57
CA GLY A 37 -6.99 31.02 -25.03
C GLY A 37 -8.38 30.81 -25.61
N GLU A 38 -8.44 30.52 -26.91
CA GLU A 38 -9.72 30.31 -27.61
C GLU A 38 -10.20 28.86 -27.57
N ARG A 39 -9.32 27.91 -27.21
CA ARG A 39 -9.65 26.49 -27.22
C ARG A 39 -10.63 26.13 -26.10
N LYS A 40 -11.83 25.71 -26.48
CA LYS A 40 -12.92 25.27 -25.57
C LYS A 40 -12.47 24.23 -24.54
N ASN A 41 -11.60 23.29 -24.93
CA ASN A 41 -11.11 22.23 -24.05
C ASN A 41 -10.28 22.77 -22.86
N ARG A 42 -9.52 23.86 -23.05
CA ARG A 42 -8.71 24.47 -21.97
C ARG A 42 -9.60 25.14 -20.93
N LYS A 43 -10.62 25.86 -21.40
CA LYS A 43 -11.66 26.45 -20.54
C LYS A 43 -12.43 25.39 -19.77
N ALA A 44 -12.81 24.29 -20.44
CA ALA A 44 -13.49 23.17 -19.79
C ALA A 44 -12.61 22.52 -18.70
N LEU A 45 -11.31 22.33 -18.97
CA LEU A 45 -10.36 21.79 -18.00
C LEU A 45 -10.19 22.70 -16.77
N ALA A 46 -9.99 24.00 -16.98
CA ALA A 46 -9.90 24.97 -15.88
C ALA A 46 -11.21 25.05 -15.09
N GLY A 47 -12.36 25.10 -15.78
CA GLY A 47 -13.69 25.11 -15.13
C GLY A 47 -13.97 23.85 -14.33
N TYR A 48 -13.66 22.67 -14.88
CA TYR A 48 -13.73 21.41 -14.15
C TYR A 48 -12.88 21.45 -12.87
N THR A 49 -11.67 21.98 -12.97
CA THR A 49 -10.74 22.08 -11.83
C THR A 49 -11.29 23.01 -10.75
N VAL A 50 -11.90 24.16 -11.12
CA VAL A 50 -12.58 25.04 -10.15
C VAL A 50 -13.69 24.31 -9.42
N VAL A 51 -14.57 23.62 -10.16
CA VAL A 51 -15.69 22.88 -9.58
C VAL A 51 -15.18 21.76 -8.67
N PHE A 52 -14.17 21.00 -9.13
CA PHE A 52 -13.56 19.94 -8.34
C PHE A 52 -12.97 20.47 -7.03
N LEU A 53 -12.13 21.52 -7.08
CA LEU A 53 -11.52 22.10 -5.89
C LEU A 53 -12.57 22.63 -4.91
N PHE A 54 -13.61 23.28 -5.44
CA PHE A 54 -14.75 23.72 -4.62
C PHE A 54 -15.42 22.52 -3.92
N LEU A 55 -15.80 21.48 -4.66
CA LEU A 55 -16.43 20.28 -4.08
C LEU A 55 -15.50 19.51 -3.13
N TYR A 56 -14.20 19.53 -3.36
CA TYR A 56 -13.22 18.84 -2.51
C TYR A 56 -13.05 19.55 -1.16
N PHE A 57 -12.89 20.88 -1.18
CA PHE A 57 -12.69 21.67 0.05
C PHE A 57 -14.00 22.07 0.73
N PHE A 58 -15.16 21.95 0.07
CA PHE A 58 -16.43 22.24 0.70
C PHE A 58 -16.81 21.15 1.73
N PRO A 59 -17.06 21.49 3.00
CA PRO A 59 -17.12 20.51 4.10
C PRO A 59 -18.30 19.54 3.99
N TYR A 60 -19.42 19.97 3.42
CA TYR A 60 -20.59 19.09 3.26
C TYR A 60 -20.37 18.02 2.18
N THR A 61 -19.76 18.40 1.06
CA THR A 61 -19.41 17.46 0.00
C THR A 61 -18.30 16.51 0.45
N ALA A 62 -17.28 17.01 1.15
CA ALA A 62 -16.26 16.17 1.78
C ALA A 62 -16.87 15.11 2.72
N LYS A 63 -17.84 15.50 3.56
CA LYS A 63 -18.55 14.57 4.46
C LYS A 63 -19.32 13.49 3.70
N VAL A 64 -20.06 13.88 2.65
CA VAL A 64 -20.82 12.92 1.82
C VAL A 64 -19.88 11.95 1.12
N ILE A 65 -18.81 12.46 0.51
CA ILE A 65 -17.81 11.64 -0.19
C ILE A 65 -17.14 10.67 0.80
N SER A 66 -16.73 11.15 1.98
CA SER A 66 -16.13 10.31 3.02
C SER A 66 -17.08 9.21 3.48
N ALA A 67 -18.38 9.51 3.65
CA ALA A 67 -19.39 8.52 4.00
C ALA A 67 -19.60 7.45 2.91
N CYS A 68 -19.49 7.82 1.62
CA CYS A 68 -19.69 6.90 0.51
C CYS A 68 -18.50 5.97 0.25
N ILE A 69 -17.26 6.49 0.32
CA ILE A 69 -16.05 5.76 -0.09
C ILE A 69 -15.28 5.22 1.13
N GLY A 70 -15.46 5.84 2.30
CA GLY A 70 -14.77 5.51 3.55
C GLY A 70 -13.55 6.40 3.80
N GLU A 71 -13.34 6.75 5.07
CA GLU A 71 -12.28 7.68 5.52
C GLU A 71 -10.87 7.20 5.13
N MET A 72 -10.57 5.90 5.25
CA MET A 72 -9.26 5.33 4.93
C MET A 72 -8.84 5.48 3.46
N VAL A 73 -9.79 5.76 2.56
CA VAL A 73 -9.55 5.88 1.12
C VAL A 73 -10.00 7.22 0.56
N TYR A 74 -10.32 8.19 1.43
CA TYR A 74 -10.76 9.54 1.03
C TYR A 74 -9.75 10.24 0.09
N TRP A 75 -8.46 9.97 0.27
CA TRP A 75 -7.39 10.48 -0.61
C TRP A 75 -7.55 10.11 -2.09
N ARG A 76 -8.28 9.03 -2.44
CA ARG A 76 -8.52 8.62 -3.83
C ARG A 76 -9.34 9.65 -4.62
N VAL A 77 -10.07 10.51 -3.94
CA VAL A 77 -10.82 11.61 -4.58
C VAL A 77 -9.88 12.55 -5.34
N LEU A 78 -8.64 12.69 -4.88
CA LEU A 78 -7.61 13.50 -5.55
C LEU A 78 -7.18 12.94 -6.91
N TRP A 79 -7.48 11.68 -7.23
CA TRP A 79 -7.27 11.11 -8.57
C TRP A 79 -8.15 11.77 -9.65
N LEU A 80 -9.25 12.42 -9.24
CA LEU A 80 -10.11 13.18 -10.14
C LEU A 80 -9.52 14.56 -10.48
N LEU A 81 -8.56 15.07 -9.69
CA LEU A 81 -7.86 16.30 -10.02
C LEU A 81 -7.05 16.08 -11.32
N PRO A 82 -7.30 16.84 -12.40
CA PRO A 82 -6.68 16.56 -13.69
C PRO A 82 -5.29 17.21 -13.78
N ALA A 83 -4.45 17.00 -12.75
CA ALA A 83 -3.16 17.67 -12.57
C ALA A 83 -2.24 17.49 -13.79
N MET A 84 -2.10 16.26 -14.29
CA MET A 84 -1.26 15.96 -15.46
C MET A 84 -1.75 16.69 -16.71
N PHE A 85 -3.07 16.76 -16.91
CA PHE A 85 -3.66 17.46 -18.06
C PHE A 85 -3.50 18.98 -17.94
N LEU A 86 -3.60 19.54 -16.73
CA LEU A 86 -3.37 20.96 -16.48
C LEU A 86 -1.94 21.35 -16.82
N ILE A 87 -0.96 20.58 -16.33
CA ILE A 87 0.47 20.82 -16.59
C ILE A 87 0.75 20.71 -18.09
N ALA A 88 0.32 19.63 -18.73
CA ALA A 88 0.53 19.43 -20.17
C ALA A 88 -0.12 20.55 -21.00
N ALA A 89 -1.36 20.94 -20.69
CA ALA A 89 -2.06 22.01 -21.38
C ALA A 89 -1.39 23.37 -21.14
N ALA A 90 -0.91 23.66 -19.93
CA ALA A 90 -0.19 24.90 -19.63
C ALA A 90 1.15 24.98 -20.39
N CYS A 91 1.98 23.94 -20.31
CA CYS A 91 3.26 23.85 -21.00
C CYS A 91 3.11 23.99 -22.51
N THR A 92 2.21 23.24 -23.14
CA THR A 92 1.99 23.31 -24.59
C THR A 92 1.45 24.67 -25.02
N SER A 93 0.55 25.27 -24.23
CA SER A 93 0.04 26.61 -24.49
C SER A 93 1.10 27.69 -24.35
N PHE A 94 2.06 27.50 -23.44
CA PHE A 94 3.18 28.42 -23.25
C PHE A 94 4.15 28.35 -24.42
N VAL A 95 4.57 27.14 -24.82
CA VAL A 95 5.49 26.93 -25.96
C VAL A 95 4.90 27.47 -27.27
N GLN A 96 3.59 27.32 -27.48
CA GLN A 96 2.90 27.84 -28.69
C GLN A 96 3.00 29.36 -28.87
N LYS A 97 3.33 30.13 -27.82
CA LYS A 97 3.51 31.59 -27.93
C LYS A 97 4.81 31.98 -28.62
N PHE A 98 5.78 31.07 -28.72
CA PHE A 98 7.10 31.36 -29.28
C PHE A 98 7.16 30.86 -30.73
N GLN A 99 7.52 31.78 -31.65
CA GLN A 99 7.67 31.49 -33.08
C GLN A 99 9.16 31.30 -33.40
N GLY A 100 9.65 30.06 -33.31
CA GLY A 100 11.01 29.70 -33.71
C GLY A 100 11.41 28.29 -33.25
N GLY A 101 11.85 27.42 -34.17
CA GLY A 101 12.16 26.02 -33.86
C GLY A 101 13.22 25.84 -32.76
N PHE A 102 14.30 26.62 -32.81
CA PHE A 102 15.38 26.56 -31.81
C PHE A 102 14.95 27.09 -30.44
N ALA A 103 14.23 28.23 -30.42
CA ALA A 103 13.69 28.81 -29.18
C ALA A 103 12.67 27.87 -28.52
N ASN A 104 11.82 27.19 -29.32
CA ASN A 104 10.85 26.22 -28.83
C ASN A 104 11.54 24.99 -28.22
N GLY A 105 12.60 24.48 -28.85
CA GLY A 105 13.39 23.38 -28.30
C GLY A 105 13.99 23.70 -26.93
N PHE A 106 14.59 24.88 -26.79
CA PHE A 106 15.15 25.34 -25.51
C PHE A 106 14.08 25.47 -24.42
N ILE A 107 12.92 26.07 -24.73
CA ILE A 107 11.82 26.22 -23.76
C ILE A 107 11.26 24.86 -23.33
N VAL A 108 11.11 23.92 -24.26
CA VAL A 108 10.67 22.56 -23.93
C VAL A 108 11.67 21.89 -22.99
N ALA A 109 12.97 22.01 -23.25
CA ALA A 109 14.00 21.47 -22.36
C ALA A 109 13.93 22.10 -20.96
N LEU A 110 13.76 23.42 -20.87
CA LEU A 110 13.61 24.12 -19.59
C LEU A 110 12.39 23.64 -18.82
N LEU A 111 11.23 23.50 -19.48
CA LEU A 111 10.01 22.98 -18.85
C LEU A 111 10.17 21.54 -18.39
N ALA A 112 10.84 20.68 -19.17
CA ALA A 112 11.12 19.30 -18.77
C ALA A 112 11.99 19.26 -17.51
N VAL A 113 13.04 20.08 -17.47
CA VAL A 113 13.91 20.23 -16.29
C VAL A 113 13.10 20.71 -15.08
N ALA A 114 12.24 21.71 -15.24
CA ALA A 114 11.38 22.20 -14.16
C ALA A 114 10.46 21.11 -13.61
N ILE A 115 9.85 20.29 -14.48
CA ILE A 115 9.00 19.15 -14.06
C ILE A 115 9.82 18.13 -13.25
N VAL A 116 11.04 17.81 -13.70
CA VAL A 116 11.93 16.88 -12.98
C VAL A 116 12.27 17.41 -11.59
N PHE A 117 12.60 18.70 -11.46
CA PHE A 117 12.88 19.32 -10.15
C PHE A 117 11.64 19.47 -9.26
N CYS A 118 10.44 19.53 -9.83
CA CYS A 118 9.20 19.52 -9.03
C CYS A 118 8.85 18.14 -8.46
N GLY A 119 9.37 17.07 -9.07
CA GLY A 119 9.19 15.70 -8.62
C GLY A 119 10.25 15.25 -7.60
N ARG A 120 9.98 14.12 -6.97
CA ARG A 120 10.98 13.37 -6.20
C ARG A 120 11.23 12.03 -6.87
N ASN A 121 12.48 11.60 -6.85
CA ASN A 121 12.86 10.33 -7.46
C ASN A 121 12.46 9.18 -6.53
N VAL A 122 11.55 8.33 -7.01
CA VAL A 122 10.99 7.24 -6.20
C VAL A 122 12.04 6.20 -5.81
N TYR A 123 13.12 6.05 -6.59
CA TYR A 123 14.20 5.10 -6.31
C TYR A 123 15.16 5.56 -5.21
N PHE A 124 15.34 6.87 -5.01
CA PHE A 124 16.29 7.38 -4.00
C PHE A 124 15.67 7.65 -2.62
N HIS A 125 14.34 7.54 -2.49
CA HIS A 125 13.62 7.87 -1.25
C HIS A 125 13.14 6.65 -0.47
N GLY A 126 13.83 5.50 -0.61
CA GLY A 126 13.59 4.31 0.22
C GLY A 126 12.24 3.63 0.00
N ALA A 127 11.51 3.97 -1.06
CA ALA A 127 10.28 3.29 -1.43
C ALA A 127 10.53 1.96 -2.17
N TYR A 128 11.73 1.82 -2.74
CA TYR A 128 12.16 0.63 -3.46
C TYR A 128 13.50 0.16 -2.90
N GLU A 129 13.57 -1.13 -2.61
CA GLU A 129 14.82 -1.82 -2.30
C GLU A 129 15.15 -2.73 -3.49
N LEU A 130 16.45 -2.93 -3.74
CA LEU A 130 16.89 -3.91 -4.72
C LEU A 130 16.45 -5.29 -4.23
N SER A 131 15.72 -6.02 -5.07
CA SER A 131 15.33 -7.39 -4.76
C SER A 131 16.56 -8.28 -4.57
N ALA A 132 16.51 -9.14 -3.55
CA ALA A 132 17.55 -10.14 -3.29
C ALA A 132 17.42 -11.38 -4.20
N ASN A 133 16.23 -11.67 -4.72
CA ASN A 133 15.93 -12.85 -5.55
C ASN A 133 15.01 -12.51 -6.75
N ALA A 134 14.82 -13.45 -7.68
CA ALA A 134 14.05 -13.22 -8.90
C ALA A 134 12.54 -13.09 -8.62
N GLU A 135 12.10 -13.66 -7.51
CA GLU A 135 10.73 -13.74 -7.02
C GLU A 135 10.31 -12.49 -6.23
N GLU A 136 11.27 -11.61 -5.92
CA GLU A 136 11.09 -10.38 -5.13
C GLU A 136 10.41 -10.61 -3.77
N VAL A 137 10.72 -11.75 -3.14
CA VAL A 137 10.23 -12.14 -1.82
C VAL A 137 11.37 -12.28 -0.82
N PRO A 138 11.15 -11.95 0.46
CA PRO A 138 12.17 -12.17 1.48
C PRO A 138 12.64 -13.64 1.51
N GLU A 139 13.95 -13.87 1.62
CA GLU A 139 14.55 -15.22 1.68
C GLU A 139 13.92 -16.08 2.79
N GLN A 140 13.50 -15.45 3.88
CA GLN A 140 12.76 -16.11 4.96
C GLN A 140 11.49 -16.81 4.47
N VAL A 141 10.75 -16.18 3.55
CA VAL A 141 9.49 -16.70 3.02
C VAL A 141 9.73 -17.91 2.13
N GLU A 142 10.72 -17.82 1.23
CA GLU A 142 11.16 -18.92 0.37
C GLU A 142 11.51 -20.15 1.21
N ARG A 143 12.40 -20.00 2.20
CA ARG A 143 12.82 -21.10 3.08
C ARG A 143 11.67 -21.70 3.88
N ILE A 144 10.75 -20.89 4.41
CA ILE A 144 9.56 -21.38 5.13
C ILE A 144 8.65 -22.18 4.19
N CYS A 145 8.35 -21.64 3.01
CA CYS A 145 7.49 -22.30 2.03
C CYS A 145 8.08 -23.62 1.53
N ASP A 146 9.38 -23.64 1.23
CA ASP A 146 10.07 -24.85 0.79
C ASP A 146 10.09 -25.93 1.87
N LEU A 147 10.33 -25.57 3.14
CA LEU A 147 10.25 -26.51 4.26
C LEU A 147 8.85 -27.11 4.41
N LEU A 148 7.79 -26.30 4.25
CA LEU A 148 6.42 -26.79 4.29
C LEU A 148 6.10 -27.71 3.11
N ARG A 149 6.63 -27.43 1.92
CA ARG A 149 6.47 -28.28 0.74
C ARG A 149 7.30 -29.55 0.78
N GLN A 150 8.46 -29.53 1.42
CA GLN A 150 9.23 -30.74 1.70
C GLN A 150 8.48 -31.66 2.68
N ASP A 151 7.83 -31.09 3.70
CA ASP A 151 7.02 -31.85 4.66
C ASP A 151 5.71 -32.38 4.06
N GLN A 152 5.04 -31.58 3.22
CA GLN A 152 3.82 -31.97 2.51
C GLN A 152 3.92 -31.60 1.01
N PRO A 153 4.55 -32.48 0.20
CA PRO A 153 4.71 -32.25 -1.24
C PRO A 153 3.36 -32.14 -1.95
N ASP A 154 2.44 -33.05 -1.60
CA ASP A 154 1.11 -33.15 -2.19
C ASP A 154 0.04 -32.66 -1.21
N GLY A 155 -0.85 -31.78 -1.68
CA GLY A 155 -2.06 -31.37 -0.95
C GLY A 155 -2.12 -29.89 -0.55
N GLU A 156 -3.23 -29.52 0.08
CA GLU A 156 -3.48 -28.17 0.57
C GLU A 156 -2.75 -27.94 1.90
N ILE A 157 -1.81 -27.00 1.92
CA ILE A 157 -1.11 -26.59 3.13
C ILE A 157 -1.91 -25.47 3.79
N ARG A 158 -2.19 -25.61 5.09
CA ARG A 158 -2.90 -24.60 5.89
C ARG A 158 -1.98 -24.08 6.97
N MET A 159 -1.53 -22.84 6.82
CA MET A 159 -0.57 -22.21 7.71
C MET A 159 -1.12 -20.92 8.33
N ALA A 160 -0.82 -20.67 9.60
CA ALA A 160 -0.96 -19.35 10.23
C ALA A 160 0.40 -18.77 10.59
N THR A 161 0.66 -17.52 10.20
CA THR A 161 1.94 -16.83 10.42
C THR A 161 1.75 -15.31 10.57
N THR A 162 2.84 -14.57 10.79
CA THR A 162 2.85 -13.11 10.91
C THR A 162 2.47 -12.42 9.59
N GLU A 163 2.11 -11.14 9.65
CA GLU A 163 1.64 -10.39 8.47
C GLU A 163 2.78 -10.16 7.46
N SER A 164 4.01 -10.00 7.95
CA SER A 164 5.23 -9.87 7.15
C SER A 164 5.41 -11.09 6.23
N ILE A 165 5.35 -12.30 6.80
CA ILE A 165 5.50 -13.54 6.04
C ILE A 165 4.26 -13.80 5.19
N ALA A 166 3.06 -13.68 5.77
CA ALA A 166 1.79 -13.98 5.10
C ALA A 166 1.60 -13.18 3.79
N THR A 167 2.06 -11.92 3.75
CA THR A 167 1.93 -11.07 2.56
C THR A 167 2.66 -11.65 1.35
N TYR A 168 3.81 -12.26 1.58
CA TYR A 168 4.70 -12.78 0.55
C TYR A 168 4.48 -14.26 0.23
N VAL A 169 3.97 -15.05 1.18
CA VAL A 169 3.65 -16.47 0.98
C VAL A 169 2.74 -16.68 -0.24
N ARG A 170 1.73 -15.82 -0.45
CA ARG A 170 0.83 -15.95 -1.62
C ARG A 170 1.51 -15.61 -2.95
N VAL A 171 2.59 -14.85 -2.93
CA VAL A 171 3.38 -14.53 -4.12
C VAL A 171 4.26 -15.73 -4.48
N TYR A 172 4.94 -16.31 -3.48
CA TYR A 172 5.81 -17.47 -3.67
C TYR A 172 5.04 -18.77 -3.92
N ASP A 173 4.03 -19.07 -3.10
CA ASP A 173 3.20 -20.28 -3.22
C ASP A 173 1.72 -19.99 -2.92
N ALA A 174 0.95 -19.77 -3.98
CA ALA A 174 -0.49 -19.52 -3.91
C ALA A 174 -1.32 -20.72 -3.41
N GLY A 175 -0.73 -21.93 -3.33
CA GLY A 175 -1.37 -23.12 -2.81
C GLY A 175 -1.45 -23.18 -1.29
N ILE A 176 -0.68 -22.35 -0.58
CA ILE A 176 -0.71 -22.26 0.89
C ILE A 176 -1.88 -21.37 1.33
N ARG A 177 -2.81 -21.95 2.10
CA ARG A 177 -3.96 -21.23 2.67
C ARG A 177 -3.60 -20.61 4.00
N MET A 178 -4.17 -19.43 4.24
CA MET A 178 -3.99 -18.68 5.48
C MET A 178 -5.32 -18.26 6.11
N PRO A 179 -5.38 -18.14 7.44
CA PRO A 179 -6.61 -17.78 8.17
C PRO A 179 -7.09 -16.36 7.92
N TYR A 180 -6.19 -15.45 7.57
CA TYR A 180 -6.45 -14.02 7.48
C TYR A 180 -5.63 -13.38 6.36
N GLY A 181 -6.07 -12.21 5.91
CA GLY A 181 -5.30 -11.31 5.05
C GLY A 181 -4.69 -10.16 5.84
N ARG A 182 -4.20 -9.15 5.10
CA ARG A 182 -3.58 -7.94 5.64
C ARG A 182 -4.45 -7.26 6.70
N GLY A 183 -3.87 -6.91 7.85
CA GLY A 183 -4.57 -6.29 8.98
C GLY A 183 -5.64 -7.16 9.63
N GLY A 184 -5.55 -8.49 9.51
CA GLY A 184 -6.55 -9.43 10.03
C GLY A 184 -7.86 -9.44 9.21
N LYS A 185 -7.91 -8.75 8.07
CA LYS A 185 -9.10 -8.69 7.22
C LYS A 185 -9.39 -10.04 6.59
N GLY A 186 -10.68 -10.34 6.39
CA GLY A 186 -11.12 -11.66 5.91
C GLY A 186 -11.12 -12.75 6.99
N ALA A 187 -10.66 -12.46 8.22
CA ALA A 187 -10.83 -13.34 9.37
C ALA A 187 -12.30 -13.36 9.81
N GLY A 188 -13.09 -14.27 9.21
CA GLY A 188 -14.43 -14.59 9.68
C GLY A 188 -14.37 -15.43 10.96
N GLY A 189 -15.04 -14.98 12.01
CA GLY A 189 -15.19 -15.73 13.26
C GLY A 189 -14.12 -15.44 14.32
N TRP A 190 -14.48 -15.71 15.57
CA TRP A 190 -13.66 -15.41 16.75
C TRP A 190 -12.29 -16.08 16.70
N TYR A 191 -12.21 -17.38 16.36
CA TYR A 191 -10.95 -18.13 16.33
C TYR A 191 -9.89 -17.53 15.40
N LYS A 192 -10.27 -17.11 14.18
CA LYS A 192 -9.32 -16.55 13.21
C LYS A 192 -8.82 -15.16 13.64
N ARG A 193 -9.71 -14.34 14.22
CA ARG A 193 -9.36 -13.02 14.74
C ARG A 193 -8.43 -13.15 15.94
N THR A 194 -8.76 -14.00 16.89
CA THR A 194 -7.92 -14.24 18.07
C THR A 194 -6.58 -14.86 17.68
N LEU A 195 -6.55 -15.76 16.70
CA LEU A 195 -5.28 -16.30 16.17
C LEU A 195 -4.39 -15.18 15.61
N TYR A 196 -4.96 -14.29 14.80
CA TYR A 196 -4.26 -13.12 14.27
C TYR A 196 -3.70 -12.24 15.39
N GLU A 197 -4.55 -11.81 16.32
CA GLU A 197 -4.17 -10.91 17.42
C GLU A 197 -3.04 -11.48 18.28
N ASN A 198 -3.05 -12.78 18.55
CA ASN A 198 -2.05 -13.42 19.40
C ASN A 198 -0.75 -13.75 18.66
N ILE A 199 -0.78 -14.01 17.34
CA ILE A 199 0.44 -14.19 16.53
C ILE A 199 1.15 -12.85 16.28
N MET A 200 0.40 -11.76 16.09
CA MET A 200 0.99 -10.42 15.87
C MET A 200 1.41 -9.72 17.16
N ALA A 201 1.05 -10.25 18.34
CA ALA A 201 1.40 -9.64 19.61
C ALA A 201 2.93 -9.63 19.81
N PRO A 202 3.51 -8.53 20.34
CA PRO A 202 4.95 -8.47 20.65
C PRO A 202 5.39 -9.61 21.57
N ASP A 203 4.50 -10.02 22.47
CA ASP A 203 4.65 -11.21 23.30
C ASP A 203 3.60 -12.25 22.88
N VAL A 204 4.02 -13.20 22.03
CA VAL A 204 3.12 -14.23 21.48
C VAL A 204 2.52 -15.08 22.60
N ASN A 205 1.18 -15.07 22.72
CA ASN A 205 0.45 -15.95 23.64
C ASN A 205 0.27 -17.33 22.99
N VAL A 206 1.29 -18.17 23.17
CA VAL A 206 1.40 -19.50 22.58
C VAL A 206 0.16 -20.37 22.82
N LYS A 207 -0.40 -20.36 24.04
CA LYS A 207 -1.56 -21.19 24.38
C LYS A 207 -2.79 -20.82 23.54
N MET A 208 -3.01 -19.54 23.31
CA MET A 208 -4.12 -19.07 22.46
C MET A 208 -3.87 -19.36 20.99
N VAL A 209 -2.62 -19.20 20.52
CA VAL A 209 -2.23 -19.54 19.15
C VAL A 209 -2.49 -21.01 18.86
N ILE A 210 -2.07 -21.90 19.76
CA ILE A 210 -2.32 -23.35 19.69
C ILE A 210 -3.81 -23.65 19.71
N TYR A 211 -4.55 -23.10 20.68
CA TYR A 211 -5.99 -23.35 20.82
C TYR A 211 -6.77 -22.96 19.56
N CYS A 212 -6.54 -21.74 19.05
CA CYS A 212 -7.19 -21.25 17.85
C CYS A 212 -6.70 -21.96 16.58
N GLY A 213 -5.41 -22.36 16.52
CA GLY A 213 -4.84 -23.16 15.45
C GLY A 213 -5.55 -24.50 15.29
N LYS A 214 -5.63 -25.27 16.38
CA LYS A 214 -6.35 -26.56 16.43
C LYS A 214 -7.82 -26.42 16.08
N LYS A 215 -8.53 -25.49 16.71
CA LYS A 215 -9.96 -25.25 16.44
C LYS A 215 -10.23 -24.78 15.02
N GLY A 216 -9.27 -24.09 14.40
CA GLY A 216 -9.36 -23.62 13.03
C GLY A 216 -8.92 -24.62 11.96
N GLY A 217 -8.37 -25.79 12.35
CA GLY A 217 -7.82 -26.76 11.39
C GLY A 217 -6.57 -26.24 10.69
N TRP A 218 -5.75 -25.43 11.37
CA TRP A 218 -4.49 -24.90 10.85
C TRP A 218 -3.36 -25.84 11.25
N LYS A 219 -2.97 -26.71 10.30
CA LYS A 219 -1.95 -27.75 10.49
C LYS A 219 -0.59 -27.16 10.84
N TYR A 220 -0.21 -26.05 10.21
CA TYR A 220 1.07 -25.39 10.46
C TYR A 220 0.90 -24.05 11.17
N LEU A 221 1.70 -23.83 12.21
CA LEU A 221 1.78 -22.56 12.93
C LEU A 221 3.21 -22.06 12.86
N VAL A 222 3.39 -20.84 12.33
CA VAL A 222 4.72 -20.23 12.12
C VAL A 222 4.78 -18.85 12.78
N PRO A 223 4.82 -18.79 14.12
CA PRO A 223 5.01 -17.54 14.86
C PRO A 223 6.46 -17.06 14.82
N GLU A 224 6.65 -15.74 14.96
CA GLU A 224 7.95 -15.15 15.33
C GLU A 224 8.14 -15.33 16.84
N LEU A 225 9.16 -16.08 17.26
CA LEU A 225 9.46 -16.34 18.67
C LEU A 225 10.89 -15.91 18.99
N ARG A 226 11.01 -14.77 19.69
CA ARG A 226 12.29 -14.27 20.19
C ARG A 226 12.75 -14.96 21.48
N ASP A 227 11.80 -15.55 22.21
CA ASP A 227 12.04 -16.33 23.41
C ASP A 227 11.90 -17.83 23.09
N SER A 228 13.02 -18.53 23.06
CA SER A 228 13.08 -19.96 22.75
C SER A 228 12.41 -20.84 23.80
N SER A 229 12.17 -20.35 25.02
CA SER A 229 11.44 -21.12 26.05
C SER A 229 10.00 -21.42 25.64
N LYS A 230 9.43 -20.59 24.76
CA LYS A 230 8.08 -20.75 24.21
C LYS A 230 7.93 -21.94 23.27
N VAL A 231 9.03 -22.38 22.65
CA VAL A 231 9.07 -23.58 21.80
C VAL A 231 8.62 -24.81 22.60
N GLN A 232 9.07 -24.93 23.85
CA GLN A 232 8.69 -26.06 24.70
C GLN A 232 7.19 -26.12 24.97
N ILE A 233 6.49 -24.98 24.97
CA ILE A 233 5.03 -24.93 25.15
C ILE A 233 4.33 -25.57 23.95
N PHE A 234 4.79 -25.33 22.71
CA PHE A 234 4.25 -26.01 21.53
C PHE A 234 4.44 -27.53 21.63
N LEU A 235 5.64 -27.98 21.98
CA LEU A 235 5.97 -29.40 22.11
C LEU A 235 5.11 -30.08 23.19
N ASN A 236 4.93 -29.44 24.35
CA ASN A 236 4.10 -29.96 25.43
C ASN A 236 2.61 -30.11 25.04
N TYR A 237 2.15 -29.37 24.04
CA TYR A 237 0.78 -29.44 23.51
C TYR A 237 0.66 -30.36 22.27
N GLY A 238 1.73 -31.12 21.98
CA GLY A 238 1.76 -32.15 20.94
C GLY A 238 2.06 -31.63 19.53
N TYR A 239 2.57 -30.40 19.40
CA TYR A 239 3.15 -29.95 18.13
C TYR A 239 4.55 -30.51 17.95
N GLU A 240 4.94 -30.69 16.70
CA GLU A 240 6.30 -31.04 16.32
C GLU A 240 6.97 -29.82 15.69
N CYS A 241 8.20 -29.52 16.09
CA CYS A 241 8.98 -28.44 15.47
C CYS A 241 9.75 -29.02 14.28
N LEU A 242 9.42 -28.58 13.06
CA LEU A 242 10.09 -29.01 11.82
C LEU A 242 11.44 -28.30 11.63
N GLY A 243 11.60 -27.12 12.25
CA GLY A 243 12.79 -26.29 12.17
C GLY A 243 12.46 -24.84 12.46
N ASN A 244 13.46 -23.98 12.30
CA ASN A 244 13.31 -22.53 12.37
C ASN A 244 14.01 -21.85 11.20
N VAL A 245 13.47 -20.71 10.77
CA VAL A 245 14.06 -19.80 9.80
C VAL A 245 14.21 -18.46 10.50
N ASP A 246 15.43 -18.14 10.91
CA ASP A 246 15.72 -17.02 11.81
C ASP A 246 14.85 -17.11 13.08
N ASP A 247 14.04 -16.09 13.38
CA ASP A 247 13.13 -16.05 14.54
C ASP A 247 11.78 -16.75 14.29
N TYR A 248 11.54 -17.29 13.09
CA TYR A 248 10.30 -17.97 12.74
C TYR A 248 10.41 -19.48 12.97
N TYR A 249 9.67 -20.01 13.93
CA TYR A 249 9.65 -21.44 14.23
C TYR A 249 8.48 -22.11 13.51
N ILE A 250 8.74 -23.23 12.85
CA ILE A 250 7.73 -23.95 12.06
C ILE A 250 7.22 -25.13 12.88
N PHE A 251 5.97 -25.03 13.33
CA PHE A 251 5.31 -26.08 14.09
C PHE A 251 4.25 -26.79 13.25
N ARG A 252 4.23 -28.12 13.33
CA ARG A 252 3.24 -29.00 12.70
C ARG A 252 2.35 -29.64 13.77
N ASP A 253 1.04 -29.62 13.56
CA ASP A 253 0.11 -30.45 14.32
C ASP A 253 0.00 -31.83 13.64
N PRO A 254 0.47 -32.93 14.25
CA PRO A 254 0.34 -34.27 13.68
C PRO A 254 -1.10 -34.81 13.75
N SER A 255 -2.01 -34.13 14.46
CA SER A 255 -3.40 -34.57 14.64
C SER A 255 -4.37 -34.09 13.56
N ILE A 256 -3.90 -33.26 12.61
CA ILE A 256 -4.68 -32.65 11.52
C ILE A 256 -4.11 -33.08 10.17
#